data_AF-A0A922J956-F1
#
_entry.id   AF-A0A922J956-F1
#
_cell.length_a   1.000
_cell.length_b   1.000
_cell.length_c   1.000
_cell.angle_alpha   90.00
_cell.angle_beta   90.00
_cell.angle_gamma   90.00
#
_symmetry.space_group_name_H-M   'P 1'
#
loop_
_entity.id
_entity.type
_entity.pdbx_description
1 polymer ?
#
loop_
_entity_poly.entity_id
_entity_poly.type
_entity_poly.pdbx_seq_one_letter_code
_entity_poly.pdbx_strand_id
1 'polypeptide(L)'
;MPCDLLLLSLPVSSLSLSLPLSLSLQALALLSCPKPKFDRAACRTVEVLSDPRFPFGKTRRMGAGRKLKSHRRRQRWADKSYKKSHLGNEWKKPFAGSSHAKGIVLEKIGIEAKQPNSAIRKCARVQLIKNGKKIAAFVPNDGYLNYIEENVFCNAMCK
;
A
#
# COMPACT_ATOMS: atom_id res chain seq x y z
N MET A 1 -26.06 51.70 -3.69
CA MET A 1 -26.25 53.00 -3.04
C MET A 1 -27.74 53.23 -2.91
N PRO A 2 -28.32 53.48 -1.74
CA PRO A 2 -27.79 53.56 -0.36
C PRO A 2 -28.17 52.28 0.46
N CYS A 3 -27.47 51.86 1.52
CA CYS A 3 -27.31 52.47 2.86
C CYS A 3 -28.66 52.52 3.62
N ASP A 4 -28.81 52.31 4.92
CA ASP A 4 -28.01 51.84 6.05
C ASP A 4 -28.99 51.83 7.23
N LEU A 5 -28.82 50.89 8.18
CA LEU A 5 -29.18 51.02 9.60
C LEU A 5 -28.59 49.75 10.25
N LEU A 6 -27.36 49.73 10.78
CA LEU A 6 -26.91 50.39 12.03
C LEU A 6 -27.95 50.20 13.15
N LEU A 7 -27.63 49.66 14.33
CA LEU A 7 -26.55 50.10 15.20
C LEU A 7 -26.44 49.15 16.43
N LEU A 8 -25.19 48.84 16.82
CA LEU A 8 -24.67 48.74 18.21
C LEU A 8 -25.30 47.77 19.23
N SER A 9 -24.50 46.80 19.68
CA SER A 9 -23.66 46.97 20.89
C SER A 9 -22.87 45.69 21.25
N LEU A 10 -21.58 45.68 20.90
CA LEU A 10 -20.49 45.17 21.75
C LEU A 10 -20.17 46.26 22.81
N PRO A 11 -19.23 46.13 23.77
CA PRO A 11 -18.34 45.04 24.22
C PRO A 11 -18.53 44.81 25.76
N VAL A 12 -17.74 44.07 26.56
CA VAL A 12 -16.39 44.38 27.06
C VAL A 12 -15.87 43.18 27.86
N SER A 13 -14.55 42.99 27.77
CA SER A 13 -13.64 42.53 28.84
C SER A 13 -13.70 41.05 29.27
N SER A 14 -12.60 40.32 29.32
CA SER A 14 -11.19 40.68 29.10
C SER A 14 -10.32 39.47 29.44
N LEU A 15 -9.30 39.25 28.60
CA LEU A 15 -7.89 39.00 28.96
C LEU A 15 -7.57 37.71 29.75
N SER A 16 -6.51 36.95 29.53
CA SER A 16 -5.35 36.91 28.61
C SER A 16 -4.48 35.77 29.17
N LEU A 17 -3.73 34.98 28.41
CA LEU A 17 -2.32 35.25 28.05
C LEU A 17 -1.81 33.99 27.31
N SER A 18 -1.32 34.13 26.06
CA SER A 18 0.10 34.06 25.68
C SER A 18 0.67 32.62 25.66
N LEU A 19 1.29 32.07 24.61
CA LEU A 19 1.91 32.59 23.38
C LEU A 19 1.99 31.45 22.33
N PRO A 20 2.06 31.77 21.04
CA PRO A 20 2.44 30.85 19.97
C PRO A 20 3.96 30.89 19.75
N LEU A 21 4.61 29.73 19.87
CA LEU A 21 5.96 29.46 19.37
C LEU A 21 5.78 28.40 18.27
N SER A 22 5.73 28.85 17.01
CA SER A 22 6.86 28.92 16.10
C SER A 22 7.36 27.56 15.63
N LEU A 23 7.42 27.46 14.30
CA LEU A 23 8.32 26.58 13.54
C LEU A 23 7.94 25.10 13.47
N SER A 24 7.18 24.78 12.43
CA SER A 24 7.60 23.83 11.40
C SER A 24 8.48 22.65 11.86
N LEU A 25 7.86 21.58 12.35
CA LEU A 25 8.44 20.23 12.27
C LEU A 25 7.48 19.30 11.53
N GLN A 26 7.31 19.58 10.24
CA GLN A 26 7.20 18.50 9.25
C GLN A 26 8.56 17.80 9.18
N ALA A 27 8.93 16.97 10.16
CA ALA A 27 10.13 16.15 10.08
C ALA A 27 10.01 14.91 10.99
N LEU A 28 10.29 13.75 10.39
CA LEU A 28 10.25 12.38 10.92
C LEU A 28 8.82 11.84 11.15
N ALA A 29 8.24 11.02 10.27
CA ALA A 29 8.82 9.78 9.79
C ALA A 29 8.35 9.44 8.36
N LEU A 30 9.11 9.89 7.36
CA LEU A 30 9.25 9.11 6.13
C LEU A 30 10.19 7.93 6.42
N LEU A 31 9.69 6.90 7.09
CA LEU A 31 10.23 5.55 6.94
C LEU A 31 9.69 4.93 5.63
N SER A 32 9.67 5.72 4.57
CA SER A 32 9.55 5.21 3.21
C SER A 32 10.92 4.67 2.85
N CYS A 33 11.12 3.36 3.02
CA CYS A 33 12.27 2.66 2.47
C CYS A 33 12.48 3.18 1.03
N PRO A 34 13.60 3.85 0.71
CA PRO A 34 13.86 4.26 -0.65
C PRO A 34 14.01 2.97 -1.44
N LYS A 35 12.96 2.60 -2.19
CA LYS A 35 13.15 1.62 -3.25
C LYS A 35 14.25 2.20 -4.12
N PRO A 36 15.33 1.46 -4.41
CA PRO A 36 16.30 1.92 -5.38
C PRO A 36 15.56 2.05 -6.72
N LYS A 37 15.15 3.29 -7.07
CA LYS A 37 14.78 3.61 -8.43
C LYS A 37 16.04 3.39 -9.24
N PHE A 38 15.90 2.56 -10.27
CA PHE A 38 16.98 2.28 -11.20
C PHE A 38 17.14 3.51 -12.09
N ASP A 39 17.71 4.58 -11.52
CA ASP A 39 18.05 5.78 -12.29
C ASP A 39 19.32 5.45 -13.07
N ARG A 40 19.14 5.26 -14.38
CA ARG A 40 20.19 4.85 -15.32
C ARG A 40 21.23 5.94 -15.58
N ALA A 41 21.16 7.11 -14.94
CA ALA A 41 21.80 8.32 -15.45
C ALA A 41 22.70 9.12 -14.48
N ALA A 42 22.91 8.69 -13.22
CA ALA A 42 23.71 9.49 -12.28
C ALA A 42 24.84 8.70 -11.60
N CYS A 43 25.92 8.47 -12.35
CA CYS A 43 27.25 8.29 -11.76
C CYS A 43 28.26 9.06 -12.64
N ARG A 44 28.36 10.37 -12.43
CA ARG A 44 29.58 11.15 -12.68
C ARG A 44 30.30 11.19 -11.33
N THR A 45 31.59 10.94 -11.12
CA THR A 45 32.77 10.76 -11.98
C THR A 45 33.77 9.92 -11.19
N VAL A 46 33.86 8.64 -11.49
CA VAL A 46 35.15 8.01 -11.78
C VAL A 46 34.82 7.26 -13.04
N GLU A 47 35.41 7.65 -14.16
CA GLU A 47 35.41 6.78 -15.32
C GLU A 47 36.13 5.51 -14.89
N VAL A 48 35.36 4.55 -14.37
CA VAL A 48 35.72 3.16 -14.52
C VAL A 48 35.54 2.97 -16.01
N LEU A 49 36.60 3.28 -16.76
CA LEU A 49 36.82 2.78 -18.10
C LEU A 49 36.37 1.33 -18.02
N SER A 50 35.24 1.04 -18.66
CA SER A 50 34.71 -0.32 -18.69
C SER A 50 35.70 -1.11 -19.51
N ASP A 51 36.73 -1.64 -18.85
CA ASP A 51 37.77 -2.47 -19.43
C ASP A 51 37.08 -3.59 -20.23
N PRO A 52 37.22 -3.62 -21.57
CA PRO A 52 36.50 -4.57 -22.42
C PRO A 52 37.04 -6.01 -22.32
N ARG A 53 37.95 -6.29 -21.37
CA ARG A 53 38.71 -7.54 -21.25
C ARG A 53 38.14 -8.55 -20.25
N PHE A 54 36.98 -8.31 -19.66
CA PHE A 54 36.36 -9.29 -18.76
C PHE A 54 34.92 -9.62 -19.18
N PRO A 55 34.68 -10.80 -19.78
CA PRO A 55 33.33 -11.22 -20.08
C PRO A 55 32.62 -11.45 -18.73
N PHE A 56 31.53 -10.72 -18.52
CA PHE A 56 30.48 -10.94 -17.53
C PHE A 56 30.84 -11.82 -16.31
N GLY A 57 31.43 -11.22 -15.26
CA GLY A 57 31.79 -11.96 -14.05
C GLY A 57 31.92 -11.14 -12.77
N LYS A 58 31.66 -11.77 -11.62
CA LYS A 58 31.89 -11.18 -10.28
C LYS A 58 33.39 -10.96 -10.06
N THR A 59 33.75 -9.93 -9.30
CA THR A 59 35.16 -9.58 -8.98
C THR A 59 35.78 -10.63 -8.05
N ARG A 60 36.96 -11.16 -8.38
CA ARG A 60 37.63 -12.26 -7.65
C ARG A 60 38.87 -11.82 -6.84
N ARG A 61 39.18 -10.52 -6.82
CA ARG A 61 40.38 -9.98 -6.15
C ARG A 61 40.23 -10.01 -4.62
N MET A 62 41.31 -10.35 -3.91
CA MET A 62 41.40 -10.17 -2.46
C MET A 62 41.17 -8.69 -2.12
N GLY A 63 40.24 -8.40 -1.20
CA GLY A 63 39.78 -7.03 -0.90
C GLY A 63 38.52 -6.56 -1.66
N ALA A 64 37.95 -7.33 -2.59
CA ALA A 64 36.74 -6.96 -3.34
C ALA A 64 35.40 -7.19 -2.58
N GLY A 65 35.44 -7.57 -1.30
CA GLY A 65 34.25 -7.96 -0.52
C GLY A 65 33.16 -6.88 -0.44
N ARG A 66 33.54 -5.59 -0.36
CA ARG A 66 32.59 -4.47 -0.34
C ARG A 66 31.74 -4.42 -1.62
N LYS A 67 32.38 -4.56 -2.79
CA LYS A 67 31.72 -4.57 -4.11
C LYS A 67 30.77 -5.76 -4.22
N LEU A 68 31.20 -6.96 -3.81
CA LEU A 68 30.37 -8.17 -3.82
C LEU A 68 29.14 -8.05 -2.90
N LYS A 69 29.30 -7.48 -1.69
CA LYS A 69 28.19 -7.25 -0.75
C LYS A 69 27.17 -6.25 -1.28
N SER A 70 27.63 -5.15 -1.89
CA SER A 70 26.75 -4.15 -2.51
C SER A 70 26.04 -4.72 -3.74
N HIS A 71 26.75 -5.50 -4.56
CA HIS A 71 26.17 -6.18 -5.71
C HIS A 71 25.07 -7.17 -5.30
N ARG A 72 25.32 -8.02 -4.29
CA ARG A 72 24.31 -8.96 -3.77
C ARG A 72 23.11 -8.23 -3.16
N ARG A 73 23.32 -7.11 -2.46
CA ARG A 73 22.21 -6.27 -1.96
C ARG A 73 21.33 -5.75 -3.08
N ARG A 74 21.90 -5.26 -4.19
CA ARG A 74 21.14 -4.79 -5.36
C ARG A 74 20.38 -5.93 -6.05
N GLN A 75 21.05 -7.05 -6.30
CA GLN A 75 20.43 -8.21 -6.94
C GLN A 75 19.28 -8.80 -6.11
N ARG A 76 19.39 -8.80 -4.78
CA ARG A 76 18.34 -9.29 -3.89
C ARG A 76 17.02 -8.51 -4.04
N TRP A 77 17.04 -7.26 -4.48
CA TRP A 77 15.83 -6.50 -4.77
C TRP A 77 15.12 -6.95 -6.05
N ALA A 78 15.77 -7.73 -6.93
CA ALA A 78 15.11 -8.37 -8.07
C ALA A 78 14.24 -9.55 -7.60
N ASP A 79 14.61 -10.21 -6.50
CA ASP A 79 13.86 -11.34 -5.94
C ASP A 79 12.46 -10.88 -5.49
N LYS A 80 11.43 -11.50 -6.07
CA LYS A 80 10.01 -11.12 -5.84
C LYS A 80 9.60 -11.32 -4.38
N SER A 81 10.04 -12.41 -3.76
CA SER A 81 9.76 -12.74 -2.34
C SER A 81 10.38 -11.72 -1.39
N TYR A 82 11.66 -11.39 -1.59
CA TYR A 82 12.37 -10.39 -0.79
C TYR A 82 11.73 -9.00 -0.93
N LYS A 83 11.40 -8.61 -2.16
CA LYS A 83 10.68 -7.36 -2.43
C LYS A 83 9.31 -7.33 -1.74
N LYS A 84 8.57 -8.44 -1.71
CA LYS A 84 7.24 -8.50 -1.09
C LYS A 84 7.30 -8.27 0.43
N SER A 85 8.27 -8.86 1.13
CA SER A 85 8.40 -8.73 2.58
C SER A 85 8.96 -7.38 3.03
N HIS A 86 9.90 -6.79 2.28
CA HIS A 86 10.62 -5.58 2.70
C HIS A 86 9.90 -4.26 2.38
N LEU A 87 8.83 -4.29 1.59
CA LEU A 87 8.12 -3.09 1.15
C LEU A 87 6.87 -2.75 1.97
N GLY A 88 6.51 -3.58 2.95
CA GLY A 88 5.30 -3.36 3.77
C GLY A 88 3.98 -3.45 3.00
N ASN A 89 4.00 -3.97 1.76
CA ASN A 89 2.81 -4.12 0.92
C ASN A 89 1.70 -4.99 1.56
N GLU A 90 2.05 -5.78 2.56
CA GLU A 90 1.14 -6.65 3.30
C GLU A 90 0.05 -5.87 4.04
N TRP A 91 0.39 -4.75 4.67
CA TRP A 91 -0.55 -3.91 5.43
C TRP A 91 -1.54 -3.16 4.54
N LYS A 92 -1.18 -2.91 3.27
CA LYS A 92 -2.08 -2.27 2.30
C LYS A 92 -3.21 -3.20 1.85
N LYS A 93 -3.01 -4.52 1.90
CA LYS A 93 -4.01 -5.53 1.51
C LYS A 93 -5.25 -5.47 2.42
N PRO A 94 -6.42 -5.96 1.96
CA PRO A 94 -7.64 -5.91 2.76
C PRO A 94 -7.57 -6.75 4.04
N PHE A 95 -6.80 -7.85 4.04
CA PHE A 95 -6.66 -8.74 5.19
C PHE A 95 -5.52 -8.38 6.15
N ALA A 96 -4.65 -7.42 5.81
CA ALA A 96 -3.54 -6.94 6.65
C ALA A 96 -2.68 -8.08 7.28
N GLY A 97 -2.40 -9.13 6.50
CA GLY A 97 -1.59 -10.29 6.94
C GLY A 97 -2.37 -11.43 7.61
N SER A 98 -3.66 -11.26 7.92
CA SER A 98 -4.51 -12.34 8.44
C SER A 98 -4.94 -13.32 7.36
N SER A 99 -5.08 -14.60 7.70
CA SER A 99 -5.66 -15.64 6.84
C SER A 99 -7.17 -15.48 6.66
N HIS A 100 -7.88 -15.08 7.72
CA HIS A 100 -9.33 -14.91 7.72
C HIS A 100 -9.76 -13.54 8.23
N ALA A 101 -10.97 -13.14 7.88
CA ALA A 101 -11.65 -11.99 8.49
C ALA A 101 -13.16 -12.14 8.43
N LYS A 102 -13.83 -11.70 9.49
CA LYS A 102 -15.29 -11.57 9.51
C LYS A 102 -15.72 -10.31 8.77
N GLY A 103 -16.80 -10.42 8.01
CA GLY A 103 -17.39 -9.31 7.27
C GLY A 103 -18.90 -9.44 7.15
N ILE A 104 -19.52 -8.36 6.70
CA ILE A 104 -20.96 -8.23 6.48
C ILE A 104 -21.21 -8.28 4.97
N VAL A 105 -22.19 -9.08 4.53
CA VAL A 105 -22.58 -9.15 3.13
C VAL A 105 -23.44 -7.94 2.75
N LEU A 106 -23.08 -7.29 1.65
CA LEU A 106 -23.83 -6.18 1.07
C LEU A 106 -24.77 -6.68 -0.03
N GLU A 107 -24.21 -7.26 -1.10
CA GLU A 107 -24.95 -7.64 -2.30
C GLU A 107 -24.42 -8.95 -2.91
N LYS A 108 -25.30 -9.68 -3.58
CA LYS A 108 -25.00 -10.89 -4.36
C LYS A 108 -24.52 -10.50 -5.76
N ILE A 109 -23.40 -11.07 -6.22
CA ILE A 109 -22.83 -10.77 -7.55
C ILE A 109 -22.53 -12.06 -8.32
N GLY A 110 -22.84 -12.08 -9.61
CA GLY A 110 -22.30 -13.05 -10.55
C GLY A 110 -21.05 -12.51 -11.25
N ILE A 111 -19.90 -13.18 -11.13
CA ILE A 111 -18.71 -12.85 -11.92
C ILE A 111 -18.64 -13.81 -13.12
N GLU A 112 -18.62 -13.24 -14.31
CA GLU A 112 -18.44 -14.02 -15.54
C GLU A 112 -17.07 -14.68 -15.59
N ALA A 113 -17.02 -15.92 -16.09
CA ALA A 113 -15.76 -16.58 -16.33
C ALA A 113 -14.99 -15.92 -17.49
N LYS A 114 -13.66 -15.92 -17.40
CA LYS A 114 -12.82 -15.63 -18.56
C LYS A 114 -13.01 -16.73 -19.61
N GLN A 115 -13.11 -16.31 -20.87
CA GLN A 115 -13.09 -17.20 -22.04
C GLN A 115 -11.92 -18.19 -21.91
N PRO A 116 -12.06 -19.51 -22.20
CA PRO A 116 -13.05 -20.17 -23.07
C PRO A 116 -14.32 -20.72 -22.39
N ASN A 117 -14.50 -20.51 -21.09
CA ASN A 117 -15.64 -21.08 -20.35
C ASN A 117 -16.79 -20.07 -20.22
N SER A 118 -18.05 -20.54 -20.27
CA SER A 118 -19.26 -19.70 -20.24
C SER A 118 -19.98 -19.64 -18.87
N ALA A 119 -19.35 -20.13 -17.81
CA ALA A 119 -19.99 -20.24 -16.49
C ALA A 119 -19.99 -18.93 -15.67
N ILE A 120 -21.05 -18.70 -14.90
CA ILE A 120 -21.16 -17.58 -13.95
C ILE A 120 -20.70 -18.06 -12.56
N ARG A 121 -19.63 -17.47 -12.03
CA ARG A 121 -19.15 -17.73 -10.66
C ARG A 121 -19.97 -16.93 -9.66
N LYS A 122 -20.59 -17.62 -8.70
CA LYS A 122 -21.40 -17.01 -7.65
C LYS A 122 -20.50 -16.37 -6.60
N CYS A 123 -20.68 -15.08 -6.37
CA CYS A 123 -19.87 -14.27 -5.48
C CYS A 123 -20.76 -13.37 -4.61
N ALA A 124 -20.22 -12.88 -3.50
CA ALA A 124 -20.86 -11.88 -2.66
C ALA A 124 -19.89 -10.72 -2.42
N ARG A 125 -20.41 -9.50 -2.32
CA ARG A 125 -19.63 -8.35 -1.82
C ARG A 125 -19.72 -8.33 -0.31
N VAL A 126 -18.55 -8.34 0.32
CA VAL A 126 -18.41 -8.37 1.77
C VAL A 126 -17.63 -7.16 2.24
N GLN A 127 -18.16 -6.43 3.22
CA GLN A 127 -17.43 -5.40 3.92
C GLN A 127 -16.77 -5.99 5.17
N LEU A 128 -15.46 -5.85 5.28
CA LEU A 128 -14.74 -6.33 6.46
C LEU A 128 -15.03 -5.44 7.67
N ILE A 129 -15.40 -6.03 8.81
CA ILE A 129 -15.70 -5.29 10.04
C ILE A 129 -14.45 -4.56 10.55
N LYS A 130 -13.29 -5.23 10.47
CA LYS A 130 -12.02 -4.71 11.00
C LYS A 130 -11.47 -3.45 10.30
N ASN A 131 -11.80 -3.26 9.02
CA ASN A 131 -11.17 -2.25 8.17
C ASN A 131 -12.17 -1.39 7.38
N GLY A 132 -13.45 -1.78 7.33
CA GLY A 132 -14.46 -1.17 6.47
C GLY A 132 -14.24 -1.37 4.96
N LYS A 133 -13.18 -2.09 4.55
CA LYS A 133 -12.85 -2.35 3.14
C LYS A 133 -13.84 -3.34 2.52
N LYS A 134 -14.35 -3.02 1.33
CA LYS A 134 -15.23 -3.88 0.54
C LYS A 134 -14.40 -4.85 -0.31
N ILE A 135 -14.69 -6.15 -0.21
CA ILE A 135 -14.05 -7.23 -0.96
C ILE A 135 -15.10 -8.05 -1.71
N ALA A 136 -14.71 -8.74 -2.78
CA ALA A 136 -15.54 -9.79 -3.39
C ALA A 136 -15.10 -11.15 -2.85
N ALA A 137 -16.04 -11.93 -2.34
CA ALA A 137 -15.83 -13.29 -1.86
C ALA A 137 -16.50 -14.28 -2.81
N PHE A 138 -15.79 -15.38 -3.12
CA PHE A 138 -16.35 -16.50 -3.88
C PHE A 138 -17.08 -17.44 -2.93
N VAL A 139 -18.26 -17.90 -3.34
CA VAL A 139 -19.05 -18.86 -2.57
C VAL A 139 -18.82 -20.26 -3.15
N PRO A 140 -18.25 -21.20 -2.38
CA PRO A 140 -18.03 -22.57 -2.86
C PRO A 140 -19.34 -23.37 -2.88
N ASN A 141 -19.40 -24.37 -3.77
CA ASN A 141 -20.50 -25.33 -3.97
C ASN A 141 -21.78 -24.73 -4.58
N ASP A 142 -22.54 -25.57 -5.29
CA ASP A 142 -23.78 -25.18 -5.98
C ASP A 142 -24.95 -25.04 -4.99
N GLY A 143 -25.79 -24.00 -5.17
CA GLY A 143 -26.98 -23.73 -4.35
C GLY A 143 -26.76 -22.87 -3.10
N TYR A 144 -25.51 -22.50 -2.77
CA TYR A 144 -25.20 -21.79 -1.52
C TYR A 144 -25.58 -20.29 -1.51
N LEU A 145 -25.99 -19.74 -2.66
CA LEU A 145 -26.44 -18.34 -2.78
C LEU A 145 -27.76 -18.08 -2.01
N ASN A 146 -28.56 -19.13 -1.79
CA ASN A 146 -29.86 -19.03 -1.14
C ASN A 146 -29.74 -18.91 0.39
N TYR A 147 -28.60 -19.27 0.97
CA TYR A 147 -28.37 -19.18 2.42
C TYR A 147 -27.75 -17.85 2.86
N ILE A 148 -27.19 -17.10 1.91
CA ILE A 148 -26.53 -15.84 2.20
C ILE A 148 -27.57 -14.75 2.01
N GLU A 149 -28.12 -14.24 3.10
CA GLU A 149 -28.98 -13.06 3.04
C GLU A 149 -28.19 -11.77 3.17
N GLU A 150 -28.81 -10.64 2.82
CA GLU A 150 -28.20 -9.33 3.00
C GLU A 150 -27.98 -9.05 4.50
N ASN A 151 -26.90 -8.37 4.84
CA ASN A 151 -26.53 -8.02 6.22
C ASN A 151 -26.18 -9.21 7.15
N VAL A 152 -25.98 -10.42 6.62
CA VAL A 152 -25.47 -11.56 7.41
C VAL A 152 -23.96 -11.52 7.58
N PHE A 153 -23.48 -12.11 8.68
CA PHE A 153 -22.05 -12.26 8.94
C PHE A 153 -21.46 -13.44 8.16
N CYS A 154 -20.36 -13.20 7.46
CA CYS A 154 -19.60 -14.24 6.77
C CYS A 154 -18.13 -14.19 7.15
N ASN A 155 -17.49 -15.37 7.13
CA ASN A 155 -16.04 -15.50 7.27
C ASN A 155 -15.42 -15.52 5.87
N ALA A 156 -14.65 -14.49 5.54
CA ALA A 156 -13.89 -14.41 4.30
C ALA A 156 -12.48 -14.97 4.53
N MET A 157 -12.03 -15.81 3.61
CA MET A 157 -10.67 -16.37 3.58
C MET A 157 -9.84 -15.65 2.52
N CYS A 158 -8.60 -15.29 2.86
CA CYS A 158 -7.62 -14.81 1.89
C CYS A 158 -7.08 -16.00 1.09
N LYS A 159 -7.13 -15.91 -0.24
CA LYS A 159 -6.52 -16.88 -1.16
C LYS A 159 -5.26 -16.30 -1.79
#